data_AF-A0A7S0WWQ2-F1
#
_entry.id   AF-A0A7S0WWQ2-F1
#
_cell.length_a   1.000
_cell.length_b   1.000
_cell.length_c   1.000
_cell.angle_alpha   90.00
_cell.angle_beta   90.00
_cell.angle_gamma   90.00
#
_symmetry.space_group_name_H-M   'P 1'
#
loop_
_entity.id
_entity.type
_entity.pdbx_description
1 polymer ?
#
loop_
_entity_poly.entity_id
_entity_poly.type
_entity_poly.pdbx_seq_one_letter_code
_entity_poly.pdbx_strand_id
1 'polypeptide(L)'
;MRTKVERCIFFFLLAVVAVRIAMVGDFGKTVVDTEETNPLPVSRPIGKASSVAAQGSSSTPPEVVKSMAPPQAEENPDSETPEEKPSAAQEQMLAREKAAEKVVEQQKEHAAVVHGQVPPARAAAPAAGGRHGKGGKVPAGAARSEATDGKAGLAVDGKKPGKKEEGASWEILDNLRMVADGTRLVTHKRQFIVYNETLAHTVLRHWLEYVDGNETLIYHFPRSLFELLPLEEPQWHFKTCAVVGNSGVVLLRENGAEIDAHDAVLRINMAPVRGFEHYVGKKTTFNIVNSHNVRELLQGLRHWTTSPEGGEQRLVMFETASHFARYHLCQPLLKKFPQANPILLNPIFSNRAHRVWVQLKYLLEQKENNQYNRKPMSGFFSVFFALNVCDRVSLYGFDAYTSKKHSYRYHYFDNVQGFTDVHSFDLALEVYKLFAQRGLVNIVT
;
A
#
# COMPACT_ATOMS: atom_id res chain seq x y z
N MET A 1 10.00 37.46 49.54
CA MET A 1 8.96 37.41 48.48
C MET A 1 9.44 36.43 47.42
N ARG A 2 8.66 35.38 47.11
CA ARG A 2 8.95 34.43 46.03
C ARG A 2 8.11 34.78 44.79
N THR A 3 8.67 34.65 43.59
CA THR A 3 8.07 35.24 42.38
C THR A 3 6.91 34.40 41.85
N LYS A 4 6.04 34.99 41.01
CA LYS A 4 4.86 34.31 40.46
C LYS A 4 5.21 33.03 39.68
N VAL A 5 6.42 32.94 39.12
CA VAL A 5 6.91 31.78 38.35
C VAL A 5 7.08 30.53 39.22
N GLU A 6 7.64 30.67 40.43
CA GLU A 6 7.84 29.53 41.34
C GLU A 6 6.51 28.91 41.81
N ARG A 7 5.45 29.73 41.95
CA ARG A 7 4.11 29.22 42.26
C ARG A 7 3.52 28.39 41.12
N CYS A 8 3.68 28.81 39.87
CA CYS A 8 3.20 28.03 38.72
C CYS A 8 3.92 26.67 38.62
N ILE A 9 5.24 26.63 38.84
CA ILE A 9 6.02 25.39 38.82
C ILE A 9 5.57 24.43 39.94
N PHE A 10 5.27 24.95 41.14
CA PHE A 10 4.80 24.15 42.27
C PHE A 10 3.41 23.52 42.02
N PHE A 11 2.48 24.26 41.39
CA PHE A 11 1.18 23.72 40.99
C PHE A 11 1.27 22.69 39.86
N PHE A 12 2.18 22.87 38.90
CA PHE A 12 2.38 21.92 37.80
C PHE A 12 2.97 20.59 38.30
N LEU A 13 3.91 20.64 39.25
CA LEU A 13 4.48 19.43 39.88
C LEU A 13 3.44 18.67 40.73
N LEU A 14 2.58 19.37 41.47
CA LEU A 14 1.48 18.74 42.22
C LEU A 14 0.47 18.03 41.30
N ALA A 15 0.14 18.62 40.14
CA ALA A 15 -0.74 17.98 39.16
C ALA A 15 -0.13 16.69 38.57
N VAL A 16 1.18 16.70 38.24
CA VAL A 16 1.88 15.52 37.70
C VAL A 16 1.99 14.39 38.74
N VAL A 17 2.18 14.71 40.02
CA VAL A 17 2.20 13.70 41.10
C VAL A 17 0.80 13.11 41.34
N ALA A 18 -0.26 13.94 41.31
CA ALA A 18 -1.64 13.46 41.46
C ALA A 18 -2.05 12.49 40.35
N VAL A 19 -1.66 12.76 39.09
CA VAL A 19 -1.93 11.87 37.95
C VAL A 19 -1.17 10.54 38.07
N ARG A 20 0.04 10.52 38.64
CA ARG A 20 0.76 9.25 38.90
C ARG A 20 0.16 8.43 40.04
N ILE A 21 -0.37 9.06 41.09
CA ILE A 21 -1.03 8.35 42.19
C ILE A 21 -2.34 7.68 41.71
N ALA A 22 -3.07 8.33 40.80
CA ALA A 22 -4.31 7.80 40.22
C ALA A 22 -4.12 6.58 39.27
N MET A 23 -2.89 6.24 38.86
CA MET A 23 -2.61 5.15 37.90
C MET A 23 -1.88 3.94 38.48
N VAL A 24 -1.68 3.87 39.80
CA VAL A 24 -0.95 2.77 40.47
C VAL A 24 -1.80 2.06 41.54
N GLY A 25 -3.04 2.50 41.76
CA GLY A 25 -3.92 1.98 42.82
C GLY A 25 -5.09 1.14 42.36
N ASP A 26 -4.85 -0.10 41.88
CA ASP A 26 -5.58 -1.27 42.41
C ASP A 26 -4.95 -2.61 41.97
N PHE A 27 -4.14 -3.22 42.84
CA PHE A 27 -3.85 -4.66 42.79
C PHE A 27 -3.35 -5.12 44.16
N GLY A 28 -4.16 -5.90 44.87
CA GLY A 28 -3.74 -6.67 46.05
C GLY A 28 -4.54 -6.46 47.33
N LYS A 29 -5.55 -7.32 47.53
CA LYS A 29 -5.92 -7.81 48.87
C LYS A 29 -6.21 -9.31 48.83
N THR A 30 -5.40 -10.08 49.56
CA THR A 30 -5.48 -11.53 49.75
C THR A 30 -6.02 -11.88 51.14
N VAL A 31 -6.91 -12.87 51.22
CA VAL A 31 -7.37 -13.65 52.39
C VAL A 31 -7.84 -15.00 51.79
N VAL A 32 -7.22 -16.19 51.90
CA VAL A 32 -6.77 -17.01 53.08
C VAL A 32 -8.01 -17.45 53.89
N ASP A 33 -8.50 -18.70 53.94
CA ASP A 33 -7.93 -20.06 53.99
C ASP A 33 -8.87 -21.08 53.25
N THR A 34 -8.82 -22.43 53.29
CA THR A 34 -8.09 -23.46 54.08
C THR A 34 -7.86 -24.76 53.26
N GLU A 35 -7.34 -25.84 53.88
CA GLU A 35 -7.24 -27.22 53.33
C GLU A 35 -8.43 -28.12 53.73
N GLU A 36 -8.74 -29.18 52.93
CA GLU A 36 -8.86 -30.58 53.42
C GLU A 36 -8.99 -31.67 52.31
N THR A 37 -8.06 -32.65 52.34
CA THR A 37 -8.13 -34.09 51.96
C THR A 37 -8.92 -34.66 50.75
N ASN A 38 -8.17 -35.20 49.77
CA ASN A 38 -8.18 -36.55 49.10
C ASN A 38 -9.40 -37.53 49.18
N PRO A 39 -9.56 -38.56 48.28
CA PRO A 39 -8.74 -38.97 47.10
C PRO A 39 -9.52 -39.44 45.81
N LEU A 40 -8.78 -39.88 44.78
CA LEU A 40 -9.23 -40.52 43.51
C LEU A 40 -9.80 -41.96 43.70
N PRO A 41 -10.54 -42.56 42.71
CA PRO A 41 -9.88 -43.43 41.70
C PRO A 41 -10.53 -43.59 40.28
N VAL A 42 -9.67 -43.55 39.25
CA VAL A 42 -9.48 -44.54 38.13
C VAL A 42 -10.65 -45.05 37.23
N SER A 43 -10.57 -44.77 35.92
CA SER A 43 -10.52 -45.73 34.75
C SER A 43 -10.93 -45.03 33.42
N ARG A 44 -10.02 -44.76 32.46
CA ARG A 44 -9.41 -45.56 31.35
C ARG A 44 -10.28 -45.83 30.08
N PRO A 45 -9.74 -45.71 28.83
CA PRO A 45 -10.55 -45.59 27.60
C PRO A 45 -10.32 -46.68 26.52
N ILE A 46 -11.32 -46.90 25.64
CA ILE A 46 -11.29 -47.68 24.37
C ILE A 46 -12.40 -47.09 23.45
N GLY A 47 -12.35 -47.01 22.11
CA GLY A 47 -11.35 -47.42 21.10
C GLY A 47 -11.78 -47.05 19.66
N LYS A 48 -11.01 -47.48 18.65
CA LYS A 48 -11.12 -47.13 17.20
C LYS A 48 -12.16 -47.98 16.44
N ALA A 49 -12.66 -47.49 15.28
CA ALA A 49 -12.38 -48.03 13.93
C ALA A 49 -13.43 -47.67 12.82
N SER A 50 -12.91 -47.42 11.60
CA SER A 50 -13.37 -47.82 10.24
C SER A 50 -14.87 -48.04 9.94
N SER A 51 -15.49 -47.36 8.95
CA SER A 51 -15.29 -47.38 7.48
C SER A 51 -15.92 -48.58 6.73
N VAL A 52 -16.61 -48.30 5.60
CA VAL A 52 -16.77 -49.09 4.34
C VAL A 52 -17.89 -48.48 3.46
N ALA A 53 -17.79 -48.61 2.14
CA ALA A 53 -18.75 -48.14 1.10
C ALA A 53 -19.70 -49.30 0.65
N ALA A 54 -20.54 -49.31 -0.40
CA ALA A 54 -20.82 -48.44 -1.55
C ALA A 54 -22.17 -48.87 -2.22
N GLN A 55 -22.65 -48.11 -3.23
CA GLN A 55 -23.61 -48.53 -4.32
C GLN A 55 -25.07 -48.86 -3.90
N GLY A 56 -26.13 -48.67 -4.71
CA GLY A 56 -26.28 -47.96 -6.01
C GLY A 56 -27.58 -48.33 -6.77
N SER A 57 -28.23 -47.35 -7.45
CA SER A 57 -29.36 -47.48 -8.44
C SER A 57 -30.74 -48.00 -7.93
N SER A 58 -31.90 -47.77 -8.57
CA SER A 58 -32.44 -46.69 -9.43
C SER A 58 -33.98 -46.87 -9.63
N SER A 59 -34.65 -45.87 -10.27
CA SER A 59 -36.05 -45.87 -10.79
C SER A 59 -37.23 -45.49 -9.86
N THR A 60 -38.28 -44.94 -10.48
CA THR A 60 -39.41 -44.13 -9.95
C THR A 60 -40.68 -44.39 -10.79
N PRO A 61 -41.81 -43.68 -10.60
CA PRO A 61 -42.73 -43.50 -9.44
C PRO A 61 -44.13 -44.12 -9.81
N PRO A 62 -45.33 -43.69 -9.36
CA PRO A 62 -45.73 -42.78 -8.26
C PRO A 62 -46.84 -43.33 -7.32
N GLU A 63 -47.08 -42.67 -6.18
CA GLU A 63 -48.42 -42.17 -5.83
C GLU A 63 -48.40 -41.15 -4.67
N VAL A 64 -49.47 -40.35 -4.56
CA VAL A 64 -49.56 -39.20 -3.66
C VAL A 64 -50.36 -39.56 -2.40
N VAL A 65 -49.73 -39.52 -1.23
CA VAL A 65 -50.43 -39.53 0.06
C VAL A 65 -49.88 -38.42 0.96
N LYS A 66 -50.79 -37.68 1.60
CA LYS A 66 -50.51 -36.51 2.44
C LYS A 66 -49.68 -36.89 3.66
N SER A 67 -48.57 -36.19 3.91
CA SER A 67 -47.82 -36.33 5.16
C SER A 67 -48.52 -35.62 6.31
N MET A 68 -48.71 -36.35 7.41
CA MET A 68 -49.00 -35.77 8.73
C MET A 68 -47.71 -35.21 9.33
N ALA A 69 -47.84 -34.25 10.26
CA ALA A 69 -46.70 -33.62 10.92
C ALA A 69 -45.92 -34.62 11.81
N PRO A 70 -44.59 -34.48 11.93
CA PRO A 70 -43.79 -35.24 12.91
C PRO A 70 -44.11 -34.80 14.36
N PRO A 71 -43.84 -35.65 15.36
CA PRO A 71 -44.12 -35.33 16.76
C PRO A 71 -43.21 -34.22 17.29
N GLN A 72 -43.73 -33.41 18.21
CA GLN A 72 -42.92 -32.49 19.00
C GLN A 72 -42.06 -33.29 19.98
N ALA A 73 -40.77 -32.99 20.02
CA ALA A 73 -39.91 -33.39 21.12
C ALA A 73 -40.12 -32.43 22.29
N GLU A 74 -40.39 -32.96 23.48
CA GLU A 74 -40.30 -32.19 24.72
C GLU A 74 -38.81 -31.99 25.05
N GLU A 75 -38.27 -30.81 24.74
CA GLU A 75 -36.99 -30.39 25.28
C GLU A 75 -37.19 -29.82 26.69
N ASN A 76 -36.46 -30.38 27.64
CA ASN A 76 -36.43 -29.92 29.01
C ASN A 76 -35.51 -28.67 29.07
N PRO A 77 -36.02 -27.46 29.38
CA PRO A 77 -35.19 -26.28 29.48
C PRO A 77 -34.44 -26.29 30.82
N ASP A 78 -33.12 -26.11 30.79
CA ASP A 78 -32.26 -25.51 31.83
C ASP A 78 -30.81 -26.06 31.76
N SER A 79 -30.08 -25.71 30.70
CA SER A 79 -28.61 -25.65 30.74
C SER A 79 -28.04 -24.73 29.65
N GLU A 80 -28.54 -23.50 29.53
CA GLU A 80 -27.83 -22.47 28.77
C GLU A 80 -26.57 -22.05 29.53
N THR A 81 -25.40 -22.25 28.93
CA THR A 81 -24.21 -21.45 29.26
C THR A 81 -24.55 -19.99 28.96
N PRO A 82 -24.27 -19.03 29.86
CA PRO A 82 -24.72 -17.66 29.67
C PRO A 82 -24.06 -17.06 28.43
N GLU A 83 -24.87 -16.73 27.42
CA GLU A 83 -24.43 -15.81 26.36
C GLU A 83 -24.03 -14.48 27.03
N GLU A 84 -22.76 -14.09 26.88
CA GLU A 84 -22.33 -12.76 27.29
C GLU A 84 -23.11 -11.72 26.49
N LYS A 85 -24.06 -11.06 27.16
CA LYS A 85 -24.77 -9.92 26.56
C LYS A 85 -23.72 -8.92 26.09
N PRO A 86 -23.78 -8.46 24.83
CA PRO A 86 -22.85 -7.45 24.33
C PRO A 86 -22.90 -6.24 25.26
N SER A 87 -21.73 -5.75 25.65
CA SER A 87 -21.65 -4.56 26.50
C SER A 87 -22.40 -3.40 25.86
N ALA A 88 -22.90 -2.45 26.66
CA ALA A 88 -23.58 -1.26 26.14
C ALA A 88 -22.74 -0.50 25.09
N ALA A 89 -21.41 -0.61 25.14
CA ALA A 89 -20.50 -0.10 24.11
C ALA A 89 -20.57 -0.90 22.78
N GLN A 90 -20.64 -2.23 22.83
CA GLN A 90 -20.79 -3.08 21.64
C GLN A 90 -22.19 -2.96 21.02
N GLU A 91 -23.26 -2.91 21.81
CA GLU A 91 -24.61 -2.62 21.29
C GLU A 91 -24.68 -1.25 20.64
N GLN A 92 -24.09 -0.22 21.27
CA GLN A 92 -24.04 1.13 20.73
C GLN A 92 -23.14 1.23 19.47
N MET A 93 -22.08 0.41 19.36
CA MET A 93 -21.26 0.30 18.15
C MET A 93 -22.04 -0.34 17.00
N LEU A 94 -22.69 -1.49 17.24
CA LEU A 94 -23.49 -2.20 16.24
C LEU A 94 -24.71 -1.38 15.79
N ALA A 95 -25.33 -0.62 16.70
CA ALA A 95 -26.40 0.32 16.38
C ALA A 95 -25.89 1.49 15.50
N ARG A 96 -24.66 1.97 15.72
CA ARG A 96 -24.03 3.01 14.90
C ARG A 96 -23.62 2.50 13.52
N GLU A 97 -23.15 1.26 13.41
CA GLU A 97 -22.86 0.63 12.11
C GLU A 97 -24.14 0.43 11.29
N LYS A 98 -25.19 -0.15 11.88
CA LYS A 98 -26.50 -0.29 11.20
C LYS A 98 -27.12 1.06 10.81
N ALA A 99 -26.89 2.12 11.60
CA ALA A 99 -27.29 3.48 11.22
C ALA A 99 -26.47 4.02 10.03
N ALA A 100 -25.16 3.76 10.00
CA ALA A 100 -24.29 4.17 8.89
C ALA A 100 -24.63 3.43 7.58
N GLU A 101 -24.92 2.13 7.62
CA GLU A 101 -25.41 1.36 6.47
C GLU A 101 -26.71 1.95 5.92
N LYS A 102 -27.65 2.33 6.80
CA LYS A 102 -28.91 2.94 6.40
C LYS A 102 -28.75 4.31 5.73
N VAL A 103 -27.75 5.10 6.15
CA VAL A 103 -27.38 6.37 5.48
C VAL A 103 -26.76 6.12 4.10
N VAL A 104 -25.94 5.07 3.96
CA VAL A 104 -25.39 4.67 2.64
C VAL A 104 -26.51 4.23 1.70
N GLU A 105 -27.51 3.49 2.19
CA GLU A 105 -28.67 3.07 1.38
C GLU A 105 -29.52 4.27 0.92
N GLN A 106 -29.84 5.19 1.83
CA GLN A 106 -30.56 6.43 1.51
C GLN A 106 -29.82 7.33 0.50
N GLN A 107 -28.48 7.31 0.52
CA GLN A 107 -27.66 8.04 -0.46
C GLN A 107 -27.68 7.40 -1.85
N LYS A 108 -27.81 6.05 -1.95
CA LYS A 108 -28.05 5.37 -3.24
C LYS A 108 -29.40 5.76 -3.84
N GLU A 109 -30.46 5.80 -3.01
CA GLU A 109 -31.80 6.22 -3.44
C GLU A 109 -31.80 7.68 -3.95
N HIS A 110 -31.14 8.58 -3.24
CA HIS A 110 -30.99 9.98 -3.69
C HIS A 110 -30.22 10.11 -5.01
N ALA A 111 -29.16 9.31 -5.20
CA ALA A 111 -28.41 9.29 -6.45
C ALA A 111 -29.23 8.77 -7.65
N ALA A 112 -30.13 7.80 -7.41
CA ALA A 112 -31.05 7.31 -8.44
C ALA A 112 -32.07 8.38 -8.88
N VAL A 113 -32.57 9.19 -7.94
CA VAL A 113 -33.49 10.32 -8.24
C VAL A 113 -32.79 11.41 -9.05
N VAL A 114 -31.56 11.78 -8.70
CA VAL A 114 -30.80 12.84 -9.40
C VAL A 114 -30.42 12.43 -10.84
N HIS A 115 -30.18 11.15 -11.10
CA HIS A 115 -29.89 10.68 -12.46
C HIS A 115 -31.11 10.53 -13.39
N GLY A 116 -32.34 10.71 -12.87
CA GLY A 116 -33.57 10.64 -13.67
C GLY A 116 -33.95 11.91 -14.46
N GLN A 117 -33.22 13.02 -14.32
CA GLN A 117 -33.62 14.33 -14.86
C GLN A 117 -32.56 15.01 -15.75
N VAL A 118 -32.17 14.38 -16.86
CA VAL A 118 -31.50 15.08 -17.98
C VAL A 118 -31.98 14.53 -19.33
N PRO A 119 -32.69 15.31 -20.17
CA PRO A 119 -33.02 14.89 -21.54
C PRO A 119 -31.79 15.04 -22.46
N PRO A 120 -31.65 14.20 -23.51
CA PRO A 120 -30.47 14.22 -24.37
C PRO A 120 -30.46 15.42 -25.31
N ALA A 121 -29.33 16.14 -25.35
CA ALA A 121 -29.09 17.17 -26.36
C ALA A 121 -28.92 16.54 -27.75
N ARG A 122 -29.68 17.02 -28.74
CA ARG A 122 -29.64 16.54 -30.12
C ARG A 122 -28.30 16.86 -30.80
N ALA A 123 -27.81 15.91 -31.60
CA ALA A 123 -26.72 16.12 -32.54
C ALA A 123 -27.15 17.03 -33.70
N ALA A 124 -26.20 17.83 -34.23
CA ALA A 124 -26.38 18.59 -35.46
C ALA A 124 -25.08 18.68 -36.26
N ALA A 125 -25.11 18.15 -37.49
CA ALA A 125 -24.14 18.33 -38.57
C ALA A 125 -24.78 17.80 -39.88
N PRO A 126 -24.31 18.16 -41.09
CA PRO A 126 -23.43 19.26 -41.47
C PRO A 126 -24.08 20.20 -42.52
N ALA A 127 -23.37 21.25 -42.96
CA ALA A 127 -23.66 21.98 -44.20
C ALA A 127 -22.35 22.27 -44.96
N ALA A 128 -22.42 22.35 -46.29
CA ALA A 128 -21.25 22.29 -47.18
C ALA A 128 -21.11 23.50 -48.12
N GLY A 129 -19.90 23.69 -48.67
CA GLY A 129 -19.56 24.64 -49.74
C GLY A 129 -18.55 25.72 -49.30
N GLY A 130 -17.55 26.12 -50.09
CA GLY A 130 -17.10 25.54 -51.36
C GLY A 130 -16.04 26.37 -52.11
N ARG A 131 -14.92 25.71 -52.47
CA ARG A 131 -14.00 25.96 -53.61
C ARG A 131 -13.10 27.21 -53.72
N HIS A 132 -11.94 26.93 -54.35
CA HIS A 132 -10.93 27.79 -55.01
C HIS A 132 -9.90 28.52 -54.10
N GLY A 133 -8.59 28.53 -54.41
CA GLY A 133 -7.83 27.72 -55.40
C GLY A 133 -6.50 28.36 -55.86
N LYS A 134 -5.40 27.57 -55.88
CA LYS A 134 -4.02 27.92 -56.36
C LYS A 134 -3.34 29.04 -55.53
N GLY A 135 -2.01 29.13 -55.37
CA GLY A 135 -0.87 28.30 -55.78
C GLY A 135 0.35 29.20 -56.05
N GLY A 136 1.55 28.91 -55.52
CA GLY A 136 2.74 29.74 -55.82
C GLY A 136 3.94 29.63 -54.86
N LYS A 137 4.97 28.92 -55.34
CA LYS A 137 6.42 28.98 -55.09
C LYS A 137 7.04 29.98 -54.07
N VAL A 138 8.02 29.46 -53.33
CA VAL A 138 9.18 30.15 -52.70
C VAL A 138 10.05 30.86 -53.76
N PRO A 139 10.86 31.87 -53.39
CA PRO A 139 12.28 31.59 -53.14
C PRO A 139 12.89 32.37 -51.94
N ALA A 140 14.12 32.00 -51.59
CA ALA A 140 14.87 32.49 -50.42
C ALA A 140 15.53 33.88 -50.62
N GLY A 141 15.89 34.52 -49.52
CA GLY A 141 16.75 35.72 -49.48
C GLY A 141 17.23 36.00 -48.05
N ALA A 142 18.55 36.09 -47.85
CA ALA A 142 19.16 36.23 -46.53
C ALA A 142 19.47 37.68 -46.16
N ALA A 143 19.45 37.99 -44.86
CA ALA A 143 20.22 39.09 -44.28
C ALA A 143 20.52 38.82 -42.79
N ARG A 144 21.79 38.97 -42.40
CA ARG A 144 22.20 39.15 -40.99
C ARG A 144 22.01 40.62 -40.63
N SER A 145 21.59 40.90 -39.39
CA SER A 145 21.95 42.14 -38.71
C SER A 145 22.15 41.84 -37.23
N GLU A 146 23.37 42.03 -36.75
CA GLU A 146 23.69 41.99 -35.32
C GLU A 146 23.14 43.26 -34.66
N ALA A 147 22.48 43.10 -33.52
CA ALA A 147 22.26 44.17 -32.56
C ALA A 147 22.31 43.56 -31.15
N THR A 148 23.27 44.03 -30.36
CA THR A 148 23.53 43.58 -28.99
C THR A 148 22.60 44.25 -28.00
N ASP A 149 22.03 43.47 -27.07
CA ASP A 149 22.10 43.67 -25.61
C ASP A 149 20.88 43.05 -24.88
N GLY A 150 21.13 42.50 -23.68
CA GLY A 150 20.08 41.94 -22.82
C GLY A 150 20.46 40.64 -22.10
N LYS A 151 21.33 40.73 -21.09
CA LYS A 151 21.74 39.59 -20.25
C LYS A 151 20.55 38.97 -19.51
N ALA A 152 20.38 37.66 -19.66
CA ALA A 152 19.77 36.79 -18.64
C ALA A 152 20.33 35.36 -18.77
N GLY A 153 21.64 35.20 -18.52
CA GLY A 153 22.23 33.87 -18.43
C GLY A 153 21.65 33.13 -17.22
N LEU A 154 20.99 32.00 -17.45
CA LEU A 154 20.68 31.03 -16.41
C LEU A 154 22.01 30.51 -15.85
N ALA A 155 22.42 31.07 -14.72
CA ALA A 155 23.64 30.66 -14.05
C ALA A 155 23.55 29.17 -13.71
N VAL A 156 24.60 28.43 -14.08
CA VAL A 156 24.82 27.06 -13.61
C VAL A 156 24.94 27.14 -12.09
N ASP A 157 23.90 26.70 -11.39
CA ASP A 157 23.83 26.81 -9.93
C ASP A 157 24.97 25.99 -9.33
N GLY A 158 25.91 26.68 -8.68
CA GLY A 158 27.11 26.05 -8.15
C GLY A 158 26.74 24.99 -7.12
N LYS A 159 27.36 23.80 -7.21
CA LYS A 159 27.18 22.71 -6.23
C LYS A 159 27.46 23.22 -4.81
N LYS A 160 26.41 23.62 -4.09
CA LYS A 160 26.48 23.82 -2.65
C LYS A 160 26.71 22.45 -2.02
N PRO A 161 27.65 22.29 -1.06
CA PRO A 161 27.70 21.09 -0.25
C PRO A 161 26.33 20.89 0.40
N GLY A 162 25.83 19.66 0.38
CA GLY A 162 24.51 19.35 0.92
C GLY A 162 24.37 19.87 2.35
N LYS A 163 23.20 20.45 2.68
CA LYS A 163 22.87 20.72 4.09
C LYS A 163 23.13 19.43 4.88
N LYS A 164 23.81 19.52 6.02
CA LYS A 164 23.91 18.41 6.98
C LYS A 164 22.51 17.87 7.20
N GLU A 165 22.30 16.58 6.99
CA GLU A 165 21.04 15.93 7.33
C GLU A 165 21.10 15.61 8.82
N GLU A 166 20.86 16.64 9.64
CA GLU A 166 20.92 16.57 11.10
C GLU A 166 19.96 15.46 11.60
N GLY A 167 20.53 14.43 12.23
CA GLY A 167 19.79 13.25 12.70
C GLY A 167 19.91 11.98 11.84
N ALA A 168 20.69 11.96 10.75
CA ALA A 168 20.99 10.70 10.05
C ALA A 168 21.81 9.74 10.95
N SER A 169 21.26 8.56 11.23
CA SER A 169 21.83 7.54 12.14
C SER A 169 21.66 6.13 11.55
N TRP A 170 22.59 5.21 11.84
CA TRP A 170 22.46 3.81 11.43
C TRP A 170 21.29 3.06 12.11
N GLU A 171 20.72 3.63 13.18
CA GLU A 171 19.49 3.18 13.86
C GLU A 171 18.25 3.25 12.94
N ILE A 172 18.33 3.96 11.81
CA ILE A 172 17.27 3.98 10.79
C ILE A 172 16.96 2.57 10.24
N LEU A 173 17.95 1.66 10.27
CA LEU A 173 17.81 0.27 9.85
C LEU A 173 16.94 -0.57 10.80
N ASP A 174 16.79 -0.14 12.05
CA ASP A 174 16.06 -0.88 13.09
C ASP A 174 14.54 -0.59 13.02
N ASN A 175 14.15 0.49 12.33
CA ASN A 175 12.79 1.03 12.29
C ASN A 175 12.17 1.03 10.87
N LEU A 176 12.47 0.01 10.06
CA LEU A 176 11.97 -0.10 8.68
C LEU A 176 10.55 -0.69 8.57
N ARG A 177 10.07 -1.42 9.58
CA ARG A 177 8.70 -1.96 9.66
C ARG A 177 7.71 -0.91 10.18
N MET A 178 7.22 -0.07 9.28
CA MET A 178 6.20 0.96 9.53
C MET A 178 4.89 0.41 10.11
N VAL A 179 4.42 -0.74 9.64
CA VAL A 179 3.12 -1.28 10.10
C VAL A 179 3.14 -1.60 11.61
N ALA A 180 4.32 -1.91 12.16
CA ALA A 180 4.51 -2.19 13.59
C ALA A 180 4.38 -0.95 14.49
N ASP A 181 4.58 0.26 13.97
CA ASP A 181 4.33 1.53 14.70
C ASP A 181 2.93 2.11 14.42
N GLY A 182 2.06 1.34 13.76
CA GLY A 182 0.69 1.73 13.44
C GLY A 182 0.56 2.65 12.24
N THR A 183 1.66 2.98 11.53
CA THR A 183 1.57 3.78 10.31
C THR A 183 0.86 2.99 9.19
N ARG A 184 -0.19 3.59 8.63
CA ARG A 184 -0.99 3.03 7.53
C ARG A 184 -0.17 2.94 6.23
N LEU A 185 -0.13 1.76 5.63
CA LEU A 185 0.54 1.43 4.37
C LEU A 185 -0.27 1.86 3.14
N VAL A 186 -1.60 1.73 3.20
CA VAL A 186 -2.54 1.98 2.10
C VAL A 186 -3.40 3.22 2.38
N THR A 187 -3.79 3.93 1.31
CA THR A 187 -4.79 5.01 1.37
C THR A 187 -6.20 4.39 1.33
N HIS A 188 -7.00 4.55 2.38
CA HIS A 188 -8.32 3.92 2.53
C HIS A 188 -9.37 4.88 3.12
N LYS A 189 -10.67 4.61 2.87
CA LYS A 189 -11.78 5.55 3.13
C LYS A 189 -11.90 5.95 4.60
N ARG A 190 -11.77 5.01 5.55
CA ARG A 190 -11.84 5.30 7.00
C ARG A 190 -10.85 6.39 7.47
N GLN A 191 -9.71 6.65 6.80
CA GLN A 191 -8.75 7.70 7.20
C GLN A 191 -9.27 9.14 7.02
N PHE A 192 -10.29 9.30 6.18
CA PHE A 192 -10.94 10.57 5.86
C PHE A 192 -12.20 10.82 6.69
N ILE A 193 -12.65 9.81 7.44
CA ILE A 193 -13.85 9.87 8.29
C ILE A 193 -13.40 10.29 9.69
N VAL A 194 -13.82 11.45 10.17
CA VAL A 194 -13.41 12.03 11.46
C VAL A 194 -14.62 12.50 12.24
N TYR A 195 -14.69 12.22 13.54
CA TYR A 195 -15.72 12.78 14.40
C TYR A 195 -15.38 14.24 14.73
N ASN A 196 -16.31 15.17 14.44
CA ASN A 196 -16.18 16.56 14.81
C ASN A 196 -16.92 16.79 16.14
N GLU A 197 -16.15 16.93 17.23
CA GLU A 197 -16.70 17.12 18.57
C GLU A 197 -17.56 18.40 18.68
N THR A 198 -17.09 19.52 18.12
CA THR A 198 -17.78 20.81 18.12
C THR A 198 -19.16 20.75 17.46
N LEU A 199 -19.31 19.93 16.42
CA LEU A 199 -20.55 19.78 15.67
C LEU A 199 -21.32 18.49 16.01
N ALA A 200 -20.82 17.70 16.97
CA ALA A 200 -21.34 16.40 17.40
C ALA A 200 -21.68 15.41 16.27
N HIS A 201 -20.94 15.45 15.15
CA HIS A 201 -21.19 14.57 14.01
C HIS A 201 -19.92 14.18 13.24
N THR A 202 -20.01 13.10 12.48
CA THR A 202 -18.93 12.60 11.64
C THR A 202 -18.83 13.38 10.34
N VAL A 203 -17.65 13.93 10.05
CA VAL A 203 -17.32 14.66 8.82
C VAL A 203 -16.38 13.86 7.94
N LEU A 204 -16.53 14.02 6.63
CA LEU A 204 -15.59 13.52 5.63
C LEU A 204 -14.59 14.63 5.29
N ARG A 205 -13.36 14.54 5.80
CA ARG A 205 -12.27 15.48 5.46
C ARG A 205 -11.67 15.14 4.10
N HIS A 206 -11.06 16.13 3.45
CA HIS A 206 -10.52 15.99 2.09
C HIS A 206 -8.99 15.98 2.06
N TRP A 207 -8.37 15.68 3.19
CA TRP A 207 -6.93 15.62 3.37
C TRP A 207 -6.55 14.54 4.39
N LEU A 208 -5.31 14.08 4.29
CA LEU A 208 -4.62 13.37 5.36
C LEU A 208 -3.57 14.30 5.98
N GLU A 209 -3.31 14.11 7.26
CA GLU A 209 -2.43 14.95 8.06
C GLU A 209 -1.52 14.05 8.90
N TYR A 210 -0.22 14.31 8.84
CA TYR A 210 0.81 13.54 9.55
C TYR A 210 1.78 14.49 10.22
N VAL A 211 2.15 14.20 11.47
CA VAL A 211 3.19 14.94 12.19
C VAL A 211 4.51 14.20 12.01
N ASP A 212 5.53 14.90 11.54
CA ASP A 212 6.90 14.40 11.41
C ASP A 212 7.85 15.34 12.19
N GLY A 213 8.14 14.96 13.43
CA GLY A 213 8.88 15.80 14.37
C GLY A 213 8.13 17.11 14.64
N ASN A 214 8.68 18.23 14.17
CA ASN A 214 8.09 19.56 14.31
C ASN A 214 7.34 20.02 13.05
N GLU A 215 7.30 19.21 11.97
CA GLU A 215 6.61 19.54 10.72
C GLU A 215 5.26 18.82 10.62
N THR A 216 4.23 19.51 10.12
CA THR A 216 2.93 18.91 9.82
C THR A 216 2.76 18.79 8.30
N LEU A 217 2.66 17.55 7.82
CA LEU A 217 2.52 17.22 6.41
C LEU A 217 1.05 17.00 6.03
N ILE A 218 0.51 17.86 5.17
CA ILE A 218 -0.90 17.83 4.73
C ILE A 218 -1.01 17.38 3.27
N TYR A 219 -1.82 16.36 3.03
CA TYR A 219 -2.05 15.77 1.71
C TYR A 219 -3.51 15.88 1.31
N HIS A 220 -3.87 16.87 0.49
CA HIS A 220 -5.21 17.00 -0.09
C HIS A 220 -5.50 15.96 -1.17
N PHE A 221 -6.71 15.42 -1.18
CA PHE A 221 -7.20 14.43 -2.14
C PHE A 221 -8.51 14.92 -2.81
N PRO A 222 -8.76 14.59 -4.08
CA PRO A 222 -10.02 14.90 -4.74
C PRO A 222 -11.17 14.02 -4.21
N ARG A 223 -12.33 14.62 -3.91
CA ARG A 223 -13.56 13.93 -3.47
C ARG A 223 -13.92 12.71 -4.30
N SER A 224 -13.76 12.83 -5.61
CA SER A 224 -14.08 11.82 -6.62
C SER A 224 -13.21 10.56 -6.57
N LEU A 225 -12.21 10.51 -5.69
CA LEU A 225 -11.46 9.30 -5.37
C LEU A 225 -12.10 8.48 -4.24
N PHE A 226 -12.86 9.09 -3.33
CA PHE A 226 -13.22 8.47 -2.04
C PHE A 226 -14.17 7.28 -2.14
N GLU A 227 -15.06 7.27 -3.13
CA GLU A 227 -15.93 6.13 -3.44
C GLU A 227 -15.23 5.02 -4.23
N LEU A 228 -13.94 5.19 -4.55
CA LEU A 228 -13.10 4.19 -5.21
C LEU A 228 -12.07 3.57 -4.27
N LEU A 229 -11.78 4.22 -3.12
CA LEU A 229 -10.84 3.70 -2.14
C LEU A 229 -11.44 2.47 -1.43
N PRO A 230 -10.60 1.48 -1.03
CA PRO A 230 -11.06 0.45 -0.11
C PRO A 230 -11.55 1.11 1.18
N LEU A 231 -12.55 0.51 1.85
CA LEU A 231 -13.09 1.04 3.11
C LEU A 231 -11.99 1.09 4.19
N GLU A 232 -11.22 0.00 4.27
CA GLU A 232 -10.27 -0.29 5.35
C GLU A 232 -8.88 -0.60 4.81
N GLU A 233 -7.89 -0.65 5.69
CA GLU A 233 -6.55 -1.09 5.33
C GLU A 233 -6.55 -2.60 5.06
N PRO A 234 -6.13 -3.06 3.86
CA PRO A 234 -5.99 -4.47 3.56
C PRO A 234 -4.99 -5.13 4.52
N GLN A 235 -5.41 -6.22 5.17
CA GLN A 235 -4.55 -7.00 6.04
C GLN A 235 -3.73 -7.97 5.19
N TRP A 236 -2.43 -7.71 5.08
CA TRP A 236 -1.48 -8.53 4.31
C TRP A 236 -0.33 -8.99 5.19
N HIS A 237 -0.12 -10.30 5.23
CA HIS A 237 1.00 -10.92 5.92
C HIS A 237 1.40 -12.21 5.20
N PHE A 238 2.68 -12.33 4.84
CA PHE A 238 3.26 -13.42 4.07
C PHE A 238 4.54 -13.93 4.75
N LYS A 239 4.80 -15.24 4.77
CA LYS A 239 6.02 -15.79 5.40
C LYS A 239 7.24 -15.62 4.50
N THR A 240 7.04 -15.67 3.18
CA THR A 240 8.09 -15.48 2.17
C THR A 240 7.62 -14.59 1.02
N CYS A 241 8.46 -13.65 0.62
CA CYS A 241 8.22 -12.78 -0.53
C CYS A 241 9.42 -12.73 -1.46
N ALA A 242 9.20 -12.97 -2.75
CA ALA A 242 10.18 -12.67 -3.79
C ALA A 242 9.93 -11.26 -4.33
N VAL A 243 10.95 -10.40 -4.32
CA VAL A 243 10.94 -9.14 -5.07
C VAL A 243 11.79 -9.34 -6.32
N VAL A 244 11.19 -9.18 -7.48
CA VAL A 244 11.85 -9.40 -8.78
C VAL A 244 12.16 -8.05 -9.41
N GLY A 245 13.44 -7.72 -9.38
CA GLY A 245 14.07 -6.60 -10.08
C GLY A 245 14.10 -6.80 -11.59
N ASN A 246 14.29 -5.70 -12.31
CA ASN A 246 14.21 -5.69 -13.77
C ASN A 246 15.57 -5.95 -14.46
N SER A 247 16.69 -6.06 -13.72
CA SER A 247 18.03 -6.19 -14.30
C SER A 247 18.16 -7.43 -15.19
N GLY A 248 18.88 -7.29 -16.31
CA GLY A 248 19.20 -8.41 -17.20
C GLY A 248 20.03 -9.54 -16.54
N VAL A 249 20.62 -9.29 -15.37
CA VAL A 249 21.32 -10.33 -14.57
C VAL A 249 20.41 -11.52 -14.23
N VAL A 250 19.09 -11.32 -14.14
CA VAL A 250 18.12 -12.38 -13.81
C VAL A 250 18.08 -13.48 -14.89
N LEU A 251 18.52 -13.19 -16.12
CA LEU A 251 18.61 -14.17 -17.20
C LEU A 251 19.81 -15.13 -17.07
N LEU A 252 20.71 -14.90 -16.11
CA LEU A 252 21.87 -15.77 -15.89
C LEU A 252 21.53 -17.07 -15.14
N ARG A 253 20.34 -17.17 -14.54
CA ARG A 253 19.87 -18.35 -13.79
C ARG A 253 18.37 -18.57 -13.93
N GLU A 254 17.95 -19.81 -14.06
CA GLU A 254 16.54 -20.22 -14.20
C GLU A 254 15.84 -20.28 -12.83
N ASN A 255 15.79 -19.15 -12.13
CA ASN A 255 15.22 -19.03 -10.79
C ASN A 255 13.67 -19.00 -10.77
N GLY A 256 13.00 -19.17 -11.92
CA GLY A 256 11.56 -18.92 -12.05
C GLY A 256 10.70 -19.78 -11.13
N ALA A 257 11.02 -21.06 -10.99
CA ALA A 257 10.32 -21.98 -10.08
C ALA A 257 10.55 -21.63 -8.59
N GLU A 258 11.74 -21.13 -8.24
CA GLU A 258 12.06 -20.68 -6.87
C GLU A 258 11.29 -19.40 -6.52
N ILE A 259 11.22 -18.45 -7.47
CA ILE A 259 10.42 -17.22 -7.34
C ILE A 259 8.95 -17.55 -7.11
N ASP A 260 8.37 -18.44 -7.92
CA ASP A 260 6.95 -18.80 -7.83
C ASP A 260 6.59 -19.57 -6.54
N ALA A 261 7.57 -20.24 -5.91
CA ALA A 261 7.41 -20.93 -4.64
C ALA A 261 7.28 -20.00 -3.41
N HIS A 262 7.52 -18.69 -3.54
CA HIS A 262 7.29 -17.73 -2.46
C HIS A 262 5.79 -17.45 -2.26
N ASP A 263 5.33 -17.16 -1.04
CA ASP A 263 3.91 -16.91 -0.75
C ASP A 263 3.38 -15.75 -1.62
N ALA A 264 4.14 -14.65 -1.69
CA ALA A 264 3.87 -13.52 -2.56
C ALA A 264 5.06 -13.17 -3.47
N VAL A 265 4.74 -12.70 -4.69
CA VAL A 265 5.74 -12.21 -5.65
C VAL A 265 5.45 -10.75 -6.02
N LEU A 266 6.46 -9.90 -5.84
CA LEU A 266 6.41 -8.47 -6.12
C LEU A 266 7.23 -8.17 -7.37
N ARG A 267 6.58 -7.58 -8.39
CA ARG A 267 7.22 -7.13 -9.64
C ARG A 267 7.16 -5.62 -9.75
N ILE A 268 7.99 -5.06 -10.63
CA ILE A 268 8.21 -3.60 -10.70
C ILE A 268 7.80 -3.06 -12.07
N ASN A 269 7.03 -1.96 -12.09
CA ASN A 269 6.70 -1.17 -13.28
C ASN A 269 6.12 -2.00 -14.45
N MET A 270 5.25 -2.98 -14.16
CA MET A 270 4.63 -3.87 -15.14
C MET A 270 5.64 -4.55 -16.09
N ALA A 271 6.80 -4.95 -15.56
CA ALA A 271 7.77 -5.75 -16.30
C ALA A 271 7.09 -7.04 -16.84
N PRO A 272 7.27 -7.36 -18.14
CA PRO A 272 6.62 -8.49 -18.77
C PRO A 272 7.20 -9.81 -18.28
N VAL A 273 6.31 -10.79 -18.08
CA VAL A 273 6.66 -12.15 -17.63
C VAL A 273 6.71 -13.14 -18.79
N ARG A 274 5.85 -12.96 -19.80
CA ARG A 274 5.72 -13.87 -20.94
C ARG A 274 7.00 -13.89 -21.78
N GLY A 275 7.53 -15.09 -22.01
CA GLY A 275 8.82 -15.32 -22.68
C GLY A 275 10.02 -15.35 -21.73
N PHE A 276 9.80 -15.14 -20.42
CA PHE A 276 10.85 -15.09 -19.40
C PHE A 276 10.54 -15.98 -18.18
N GLU A 277 9.45 -16.76 -18.21
CA GLU A 277 8.92 -17.54 -17.09
C GLU A 277 9.97 -18.41 -16.39
N HIS A 278 10.90 -19.02 -17.16
CA HIS A 278 11.99 -19.84 -16.63
C HIS A 278 12.97 -19.05 -15.74
N TYR A 279 13.17 -17.77 -16.00
CA TYR A 279 14.10 -16.89 -15.28
C TYR A 279 13.42 -16.10 -14.16
N VAL A 280 12.20 -15.59 -14.43
CA VAL A 280 11.53 -14.62 -13.55
C VAL A 280 10.27 -15.16 -12.87
N GLY A 281 9.84 -16.39 -13.17
CA GLY A 281 8.60 -16.98 -12.65
C GLY A 281 7.33 -16.36 -13.28
N LYS A 282 6.18 -16.96 -13.02
CA LYS A 282 4.86 -16.58 -13.55
C LYS A 282 3.98 -15.83 -12.55
N LYS A 283 4.16 -16.11 -11.26
CA LYS A 283 3.35 -15.61 -10.15
C LYS A 283 3.55 -14.11 -10.00
N THR A 284 2.47 -13.37 -9.75
CA THR A 284 2.54 -11.93 -9.44
C THR A 284 1.41 -11.59 -8.48
N THR A 285 1.76 -11.26 -7.24
CA THR A 285 0.80 -10.81 -6.21
C THR A 285 0.66 -9.29 -6.23
N PHE A 286 1.80 -8.59 -6.30
CA PHE A 286 1.84 -7.12 -6.37
C PHE A 286 2.70 -6.66 -7.54
N ASN A 287 2.27 -5.60 -8.20
CA ASN A 287 3.06 -4.88 -9.19
C ASN A 287 3.25 -3.43 -8.72
N ILE A 288 4.44 -3.10 -8.22
CA ILE A 288 4.76 -1.78 -7.66
C ILE A 288 5.10 -0.83 -8.80
N VAL A 289 4.32 0.26 -8.96
CA VAL A 289 4.33 1.10 -10.16
C VAL A 289 4.53 2.59 -9.86
N ASN A 290 5.36 3.25 -10.67
CA ASN A 290 5.55 4.71 -10.63
C ASN A 290 4.55 5.47 -11.53
N SER A 291 4.46 6.78 -11.33
CA SER A 291 3.56 7.69 -12.05
C SER A 291 3.78 7.72 -13.56
N HIS A 292 5.00 7.45 -14.02
CA HIS A 292 5.32 7.41 -15.45
C HIS A 292 4.67 6.19 -16.12
N ASN A 293 4.85 4.99 -15.53
CA ASN A 293 4.23 3.76 -16.03
C ASN A 293 2.70 3.77 -15.89
N VAL A 294 2.16 4.39 -14.82
CA VAL A 294 0.72 4.65 -14.68
C VAL A 294 0.22 5.60 -15.78
N ARG A 295 0.98 6.65 -16.13
CA ARG A 295 0.62 7.57 -17.21
C ARG A 295 0.59 6.88 -18.57
N GLU A 296 1.61 6.09 -18.90
CA GLU A 296 1.66 5.31 -20.15
C GLU A 296 0.46 4.35 -20.25
N LEU A 297 0.13 3.66 -19.16
CA LEU A 297 -1.03 2.78 -19.08
C LEU A 297 -2.35 3.54 -19.32
N LEU A 298 -2.52 4.71 -18.70
CA LEU A 298 -3.70 5.57 -18.89
C LEU A 298 -3.82 6.19 -20.29
N GLN A 299 -2.69 6.30 -21.00
CA GLN A 299 -2.57 6.77 -22.38
C GLN A 299 -2.66 5.64 -23.41
N GLY A 300 -2.70 4.36 -23.00
CA GLY A 300 -2.70 3.21 -23.90
C GLY A 300 -1.34 2.89 -24.54
N LEU A 301 -0.26 3.54 -24.11
CA LEU A 301 1.11 3.28 -24.54
C LEU A 301 1.72 2.03 -23.87
N ARG A 302 1.07 1.55 -22.81
CA ARG A 302 1.42 0.34 -22.06
C ARG A 302 0.17 -0.48 -21.81
N HIS A 303 0.29 -1.81 -21.81
CA HIS A 303 -0.82 -2.73 -21.59
C HIS A 303 -0.70 -3.44 -20.24
N TRP A 304 -1.80 -3.47 -19.48
CA TRP A 304 -1.92 -4.35 -18.33
C TRP A 304 -2.07 -5.79 -18.81
N THR A 305 -1.29 -6.71 -18.23
CA THR A 305 -1.41 -8.15 -18.47
C THR A 305 -1.66 -8.83 -17.13
N THR A 306 -2.80 -9.51 -17.01
CA THR A 306 -3.13 -10.35 -15.85
C THR A 306 -2.29 -11.63 -15.89
N SER A 307 -1.84 -12.12 -14.72
CA SER A 307 -1.10 -13.39 -14.63
C SER A 307 -1.89 -14.55 -15.24
N PRO A 308 -1.29 -15.39 -16.12
CA PRO A 308 -1.98 -16.49 -16.78
C PRO A 308 -2.51 -17.58 -15.84
N GLU A 309 -1.95 -17.70 -14.63
CA GLU A 309 -2.22 -18.85 -13.75
C GLU A 309 -3.41 -18.64 -12.79
N GLY A 310 -4.06 -17.48 -12.85
CA GLY A 310 -5.25 -17.17 -12.02
C GLY A 310 -4.88 -16.86 -10.57
N GLY A 311 -4.67 -15.58 -10.27
CA GLY A 311 -4.42 -15.10 -8.91
C GLY A 311 -4.72 -13.61 -8.76
N GLU A 312 -4.92 -13.15 -7.54
CA GLU A 312 -5.25 -11.75 -7.25
C GLU A 312 -4.03 -10.81 -7.38
N GLN A 313 -3.71 -10.47 -8.62
CA GLN A 313 -2.68 -9.48 -8.94
C GLN A 313 -3.17 -8.05 -8.65
N ARG A 314 -2.39 -7.28 -7.89
CA ARG A 314 -2.69 -5.89 -7.49
C ARG A 314 -1.68 -4.92 -8.09
N LEU A 315 -2.14 -3.85 -8.73
CA LEU A 315 -1.31 -2.75 -9.23
C LEU A 315 -1.16 -1.66 -8.17
N VAL A 316 0.04 -1.50 -7.60
CA VAL A 316 0.30 -0.72 -6.39
C VAL A 316 1.03 0.57 -6.73
N MET A 317 0.33 1.70 -6.71
CA MET A 317 0.90 3.02 -7.00
C MET A 317 1.54 3.63 -5.74
N PHE A 318 2.85 3.88 -5.77
CA PHE A 318 3.60 4.34 -4.59
C PHE A 318 3.88 5.84 -4.53
N GLU A 319 3.62 6.63 -5.58
CA GLU A 319 3.97 8.06 -5.65
C GLU A 319 2.82 9.01 -5.23
N THR A 320 1.93 8.55 -4.34
CA THR A 320 0.74 9.30 -3.90
C THR A 320 1.07 10.55 -3.08
N ALA A 321 2.29 10.72 -2.57
CA ALA A 321 2.77 11.99 -2.01
C ALA A 321 2.79 13.15 -3.04
N SER A 322 2.85 12.85 -4.34
CA SER A 322 2.73 13.85 -5.40
C SER A 322 1.29 14.37 -5.55
N HIS A 323 1.12 15.69 -5.47
CA HIS A 323 -0.17 16.34 -5.75
C HIS A 323 -0.68 15.99 -7.15
N PHE A 324 0.20 16.02 -8.16
CA PHE A 324 -0.14 15.65 -9.53
C PHE A 324 -0.67 14.20 -9.63
N ALA A 325 -0.04 13.27 -8.92
CA ALA A 325 -0.47 11.87 -8.91
C ALA A 325 -1.89 11.72 -8.33
N ARG A 326 -2.18 12.38 -7.19
CA ARG A 326 -3.49 12.32 -6.54
C ARG A 326 -4.62 12.89 -7.41
N TYR A 327 -4.38 14.03 -8.07
CA TYR A 327 -5.41 14.72 -8.84
C TYR A 327 -5.56 14.24 -10.30
N HIS A 328 -4.50 13.71 -10.93
CA HIS A 328 -4.53 13.38 -12.36
C HIS A 328 -4.28 11.91 -12.70
N LEU A 329 -3.78 11.09 -11.77
CA LEU A 329 -3.46 9.67 -12.05
C LEU A 329 -4.29 8.69 -11.23
N CYS A 330 -4.48 8.95 -9.93
CA CYS A 330 -5.14 8.02 -9.01
C CYS A 330 -6.57 7.68 -9.43
N GLN A 331 -7.48 8.66 -9.53
CA GLN A 331 -8.87 8.38 -9.92
C GLN A 331 -8.99 7.75 -11.32
N PRO A 332 -8.30 8.24 -12.38
CA PRO A 332 -8.31 7.58 -13.68
C PRO A 332 -7.81 6.13 -13.63
N LEU A 333 -6.80 5.82 -12.82
CA LEU A 333 -6.28 4.46 -12.66
C LEU A 333 -7.35 3.53 -12.06
N LEU A 334 -7.95 3.94 -10.93
CA LEU A 334 -8.98 3.15 -10.26
C LEU A 334 -10.24 2.96 -11.13
N LYS A 335 -10.63 3.96 -11.92
CA LYS A 335 -11.82 3.86 -12.81
C LYS A 335 -11.57 3.09 -14.11
N LYS A 336 -10.39 3.22 -14.73
CA LYS A 336 -10.10 2.58 -16.04
C LYS A 336 -9.54 1.16 -15.92
N PHE A 337 -8.94 0.82 -14.78
CA PHE A 337 -8.28 -0.48 -14.57
C PHE A 337 -8.76 -1.22 -13.31
N PRO A 338 -10.09 -1.35 -13.06
CA PRO A 338 -10.59 -2.09 -11.89
C PRO A 338 -10.11 -3.56 -11.87
N GLN A 339 -9.94 -4.18 -13.03
CA GLN A 339 -9.40 -5.53 -13.20
C GLN A 339 -7.92 -5.69 -12.80
N ALA A 340 -7.20 -4.57 -12.60
CA ALA A 340 -5.83 -4.58 -12.07
C ALA A 340 -5.77 -4.45 -10.54
N ASN A 341 -6.94 -4.45 -9.87
CA ASN A 341 -7.13 -4.24 -8.43
C ASN A 341 -6.22 -3.13 -7.87
N PRO A 342 -6.39 -1.85 -8.30
CA PRO A 342 -5.39 -0.83 -8.04
C PRO A 342 -5.37 -0.38 -6.57
N ILE A 343 -4.20 -0.43 -5.97
CA ILE A 343 -3.94 0.01 -4.60
C ILE A 343 -3.14 1.30 -4.64
N LEU A 344 -3.54 2.26 -3.81
CA LEU A 344 -2.80 3.51 -3.60
C LEU A 344 -2.07 3.43 -2.26
N LEU A 345 -0.74 3.43 -2.27
CA LEU A 345 -0.01 3.52 -1.00
C LEU A 345 -0.26 4.86 -0.33
N ASN A 346 -0.09 4.91 0.98
CA ASN A 346 -0.25 6.14 1.75
C ASN A 346 0.90 7.12 1.47
N PRO A 347 0.65 8.43 1.27
CA PRO A 347 1.70 9.44 1.16
C PRO A 347 2.81 9.34 2.22
N ILE A 348 2.47 8.98 3.47
CA ILE A 348 3.45 8.86 4.55
C ILE A 348 4.43 7.68 4.33
N PHE A 349 3.99 6.58 3.69
CA PHE A 349 4.86 5.49 3.27
C PHE A 349 5.87 5.99 2.23
N SER A 350 5.41 6.72 1.21
CA SER A 350 6.27 7.30 0.18
C SER A 350 7.34 8.22 0.77
N ASN A 351 6.95 9.06 1.72
CA ASN A 351 7.85 9.98 2.42
C ASN A 351 8.87 9.23 3.29
N ARG A 352 8.43 8.25 4.09
CA ARG A 352 9.32 7.51 4.98
C ARG A 352 10.32 6.67 4.21
N ALA A 353 9.89 6.00 3.14
CA ALA A 353 10.79 5.36 2.18
C ALA A 353 11.83 6.36 1.64
N HIS A 354 11.39 7.53 1.19
CA HIS A 354 12.30 8.56 0.71
C HIS A 354 13.25 9.08 1.80
N ARG A 355 12.80 9.24 3.06
CA ARG A 355 13.64 9.68 4.19
C ARG A 355 14.71 8.64 4.53
N VAL A 356 14.33 7.37 4.63
CA VAL A 356 15.27 6.24 4.81
C VAL A 356 16.31 6.26 3.70
N TRP A 357 15.91 6.44 2.44
CA TRP A 357 16.83 6.51 1.31
C TRP A 357 17.83 7.66 1.42
N VAL A 358 17.39 8.90 1.73
CA VAL A 358 18.32 10.04 1.81
C VAL A 358 19.25 9.94 3.02
N GLN A 359 18.77 9.43 4.17
CA GLN A 359 19.65 9.18 5.31
C GLN A 359 20.71 8.11 5.01
N LEU A 360 20.32 6.97 4.44
CA LEU A 360 21.26 5.91 4.05
C LEU A 360 22.25 6.39 2.98
N LYS A 361 21.78 7.18 2.00
CA LYS A 361 22.63 7.89 1.04
C LYS A 361 23.67 8.74 1.77
N TYR A 362 23.24 9.63 2.67
CA TYR A 362 24.15 10.53 3.38
C TYR A 362 25.21 9.74 4.18
N LEU A 363 24.79 8.71 4.93
CA LEU A 363 25.69 7.86 5.71
C LEU A 363 26.70 7.09 4.83
N LEU A 364 26.28 6.59 3.67
CA LEU A 364 27.15 5.90 2.72
C LEU A 364 28.10 6.87 2.00
N GLU A 365 27.67 8.08 1.62
CA GLU A 365 28.56 9.10 1.05
C GLU A 365 29.68 9.51 2.02
N GLN A 366 29.38 9.63 3.32
CA GLN A 366 30.40 9.88 4.35
C GLN A 366 31.38 8.70 4.52
N LYS A 367 30.89 7.46 4.40
CA LYS A 367 31.69 6.23 4.58
C LYS A 367 32.60 5.93 3.38
N GLU A 368 32.10 6.18 2.17
CA GLU A 368 32.72 5.71 0.91
C GLU A 368 33.38 6.84 0.10
N ASN A 369 33.23 8.10 0.55
CA ASN A 369 33.72 9.30 -0.14
C ASN A 369 33.25 9.39 -1.60
N ASN A 370 32.00 8.99 -1.84
CA ASN A 370 31.35 9.00 -3.15
C ASN A 370 30.21 10.04 -3.19
N GLN A 371 29.58 10.22 -4.35
CA GLN A 371 28.42 11.10 -4.54
C GLN A 371 27.33 10.36 -5.32
N TYR A 372 26.13 10.30 -4.76
CA TYR A 372 25.01 9.54 -5.30
C TYR A 372 23.81 10.43 -5.65
N ASN A 373 22.92 9.90 -6.49
CA ASN A 373 21.67 10.55 -6.85
C ASN A 373 20.65 10.49 -5.70
N ARG A 374 20.00 11.63 -5.41
CA ARG A 374 19.06 11.76 -4.29
C ARG A 374 17.78 10.93 -4.45
N LYS A 375 17.35 10.61 -5.68
CA LYS A 375 16.03 10.01 -5.92
C LYS A 375 16.06 8.47 -5.79
N PRO A 376 15.28 7.85 -4.88
CA PRO A 376 15.12 6.41 -4.83
C PRO A 376 14.44 5.87 -6.09
N MET A 377 14.83 4.65 -6.50
CA MET A 377 14.23 3.90 -7.60
C MET A 377 13.00 3.10 -7.18
N SER A 378 12.14 2.71 -8.12
CA SER A 378 10.96 1.86 -7.86
C SER A 378 11.28 0.55 -7.13
N GLY A 379 12.47 -0.02 -7.36
CA GLY A 379 12.95 -1.20 -6.62
C GLY A 379 13.07 -0.97 -5.12
N PHE A 380 13.56 0.19 -4.69
CA PHE A 380 13.70 0.51 -3.27
C PHE A 380 12.32 0.57 -2.58
N PHE A 381 11.33 1.23 -3.20
CA PHE A 381 9.95 1.22 -2.70
C PHE A 381 9.33 -0.19 -2.66
N SER A 382 9.73 -1.07 -3.58
CA SER A 382 9.24 -2.46 -3.65
C SER A 382 9.82 -3.32 -2.53
N VAL A 383 11.12 -3.20 -2.26
CA VAL A 383 11.78 -3.85 -1.11
C VAL A 383 11.22 -3.31 0.20
N PHE A 384 11.06 -1.99 0.32
CA PHE A 384 10.53 -1.35 1.52
C PHE A 384 9.05 -1.73 1.78
N PHE A 385 8.23 -1.90 0.72
CA PHE A 385 6.88 -2.47 0.84
C PHE A 385 6.93 -3.93 1.31
N ALA A 386 7.80 -4.77 0.73
CA ALA A 386 7.94 -6.17 1.13
C ALA A 386 8.33 -6.32 2.61
N LEU A 387 9.27 -5.51 3.12
CA LEU A 387 9.65 -5.50 4.55
C LEU A 387 8.48 -5.23 5.50
N ASN A 388 7.40 -4.62 5.02
CA ASN A 388 6.21 -4.25 5.81
C ASN A 388 5.08 -5.28 5.76
N VAL A 389 5.10 -6.24 4.83
CA VAL A 389 4.04 -7.26 4.67
C VAL A 389 4.57 -8.69 4.66
N CYS A 390 5.89 -8.88 4.80
CA CYS A 390 6.56 -10.17 4.68
C CYS A 390 7.51 -10.45 5.86
N ASP A 391 7.55 -11.68 6.35
CA ASP A 391 8.53 -12.09 7.36
C ASP A 391 9.95 -12.18 6.78
N ARG A 392 10.09 -12.80 5.60
CA ARG A 392 11.35 -12.97 4.88
C ARG A 392 11.21 -12.50 3.44
N VAL A 393 12.24 -11.80 2.94
CA VAL A 393 12.25 -11.17 1.62
C VAL A 393 13.48 -11.63 0.84
N SER A 394 13.27 -12.22 -0.33
CA SER A 394 14.31 -12.61 -1.29
C SER A 394 14.33 -11.66 -2.48
N LEU A 395 15.52 -11.18 -2.87
CA LEU A 395 15.72 -10.21 -3.96
C LEU A 395 16.35 -10.90 -5.17
N TYR A 396 15.68 -10.86 -6.31
CA TYR A 396 16.15 -11.43 -7.59
C TYR A 396 16.33 -10.31 -8.61
N GLY A 397 17.35 -10.33 -9.46
CA GLY A 397 17.49 -9.33 -10.53
C GLY A 397 17.79 -7.90 -10.04
N PHE A 398 18.46 -7.77 -8.90
CA PHE A 398 18.93 -6.50 -8.34
C PHE A 398 20.46 -6.38 -8.51
N ASP A 399 20.91 -5.55 -9.44
CA ASP A 399 22.33 -5.31 -9.71
C ASP A 399 22.58 -3.85 -10.13
N ALA A 400 23.82 -3.40 -9.97
CA ALA A 400 24.28 -2.04 -10.15
C ALA A 400 24.62 -1.73 -11.62
N TYR A 401 23.61 -1.39 -12.44
CA TYR A 401 23.87 -0.89 -13.80
C TYR A 401 24.45 0.54 -13.79
N THR A 402 25.76 0.64 -13.60
CA THR A 402 26.53 1.88 -13.43
C THR A 402 27.27 2.36 -14.68
N SER A 403 27.47 1.50 -15.69
CA SER A 403 28.17 1.88 -16.92
C SER A 403 27.81 0.97 -18.10
N LYS A 404 28.30 1.31 -19.30
CA LYS A 404 28.14 0.49 -20.52
C LYS A 404 28.98 -0.80 -20.56
N LYS A 405 29.73 -1.13 -19.50
CA LYS A 405 30.65 -2.30 -19.45
C LYS A 405 30.03 -3.58 -18.89
N HIS A 406 28.72 -3.60 -18.66
CA HIS A 406 28.03 -4.80 -18.18
C HIS A 406 27.85 -5.84 -19.29
N SER A 407 28.03 -7.12 -18.96
CA SER A 407 27.82 -8.26 -19.86
C SER A 407 26.33 -8.60 -20.07
N TYR A 408 25.45 -7.99 -19.27
CA TYR A 408 24.01 -8.18 -19.29
C TYR A 408 23.28 -6.86 -19.63
N ARG A 409 22.02 -7.00 -20.07
CA ARG A 409 21.17 -5.86 -20.45
C ARG A 409 20.67 -5.08 -19.24
N TYR A 410 20.35 -3.80 -19.45
CA TYR A 410 19.76 -2.95 -18.41
C TYR A 410 18.42 -3.50 -17.91
N HIS A 411 17.53 -3.92 -18.83
CA HIS A 411 16.36 -4.72 -18.51
C HIS A 411 16.49 -6.14 -19.08
N TYR A 412 15.88 -7.13 -18.43
CA TYR A 412 15.83 -8.50 -18.97
C TYR A 412 14.94 -8.62 -20.23
N PHE A 413 14.00 -7.70 -20.42
CA PHE A 413 12.92 -7.82 -21.41
C PHE A 413 13.01 -6.87 -22.62
N ASP A 414 13.95 -5.93 -22.62
CA ASP A 414 14.11 -4.97 -23.71
C ASP A 414 15.58 -4.63 -23.99
N ASN A 415 15.81 -3.78 -24.98
CA ASN A 415 17.14 -3.36 -25.42
C ASN A 415 17.39 -1.86 -25.13
N VAL A 416 16.67 -1.25 -24.18
CA VAL A 416 16.84 0.20 -23.93
C VAL A 416 18.19 0.50 -23.31
N GLN A 417 18.75 1.67 -23.62
CA GLN A 417 19.95 2.14 -22.94
C GLN A 417 19.60 2.49 -21.49
N GLY A 418 20.32 1.91 -20.54
CA GLY A 418 20.16 2.23 -19.11
C GLY A 418 20.39 3.71 -18.81
N PHE A 419 19.55 4.26 -17.94
CA PHE A 419 19.51 5.69 -17.62
C PHE A 419 19.96 5.93 -16.17
N THR A 420 21.20 6.37 -16.03
CA THR A 420 21.92 6.49 -14.74
C THR A 420 21.84 7.89 -14.11
N ASP A 421 21.34 8.89 -14.83
CA ASP A 421 21.46 10.31 -14.42
C ASP A 421 20.51 10.71 -13.27
N VAL A 422 19.50 9.88 -12.97
CA VAL A 422 18.47 10.14 -11.96
C VAL A 422 18.53 9.18 -10.77
N HIS A 423 19.15 8.01 -10.92
CA HIS A 423 19.18 6.95 -9.91
C HIS A 423 20.59 6.37 -9.77
N SER A 424 20.99 6.06 -8.53
CA SER A 424 22.26 5.39 -8.21
C SER A 424 22.01 3.91 -7.94
N PHE A 425 22.28 3.06 -8.93
CA PHE A 425 22.11 1.61 -8.84
C PHE A 425 23.22 0.93 -8.01
N ASP A 426 24.40 1.54 -7.99
CA ASP A 426 25.47 1.29 -7.01
C ASP A 426 25.01 1.51 -5.57
N LEU A 427 24.50 2.71 -5.24
CA LEU A 427 23.97 3.02 -3.91
C LEU A 427 22.87 2.03 -3.51
N ALA A 428 21.97 1.70 -4.43
CA ALA A 428 20.91 0.72 -4.15
C ALA A 428 21.49 -0.65 -3.76
N LEU A 429 22.52 -1.12 -4.47
CA LEU A 429 23.17 -2.39 -4.18
C LEU A 429 23.86 -2.38 -2.79
N GLU A 430 24.54 -1.30 -2.42
CA GLU A 430 25.12 -1.15 -1.07
C GLU A 430 24.03 -1.08 0.02
N VAL A 431 22.91 -0.40 -0.22
CA VAL A 431 21.75 -0.40 0.67
C VAL A 431 21.17 -1.80 0.85
N TYR A 432 21.01 -2.58 -0.22
CA TYR A 432 20.52 -3.96 -0.10
C TYR A 432 21.53 -4.88 0.59
N LYS A 433 22.84 -4.71 0.38
CA LYS A 433 23.88 -5.43 1.13
C LYS A 433 23.82 -5.12 2.62
N LEU A 434 23.60 -3.87 3.02
CA LEU A 434 23.36 -3.51 4.42
C LEU A 434 22.11 -4.18 4.98
N PHE A 435 21.01 -4.22 4.21
CA PHE A 435 19.78 -4.92 4.62
C PHE A 435 20.05 -6.42 4.80
N ALA A 436 20.83 -7.04 3.92
CA ALA A 436 21.20 -8.46 4.01
C ALA A 436 22.11 -8.75 5.23
N GLN A 437 23.08 -7.88 5.51
CA GLN A 437 23.92 -7.96 6.72
C GLN A 437 23.13 -7.86 8.03
N ARG A 438 21.98 -7.17 8.00
CA ARG A 438 21.01 -7.10 9.12
C ARG A 438 19.97 -8.22 9.12
N GLY A 439 20.06 -9.19 8.18
CA GLY A 439 19.09 -10.29 8.06
C GLY A 439 17.69 -9.88 7.56
N LEU A 440 17.53 -8.66 7.03
CA LEU A 440 16.24 -8.12 6.59
C LEU A 440 15.83 -8.63 5.21
N VAL A 441 16.81 -8.93 4.36
CA VAL A 441 16.61 -9.49 3.01
C VAL A 441 17.66 -10.56 2.70
N ASN A 442 17.35 -11.46 1.77
CA ASN A 442 18.32 -12.32 1.10
C ASN A 442 18.54 -11.80 -0.33
N ILE A 443 19.78 -11.69 -0.79
CA ILE A 443 20.09 -11.31 -2.18
C ILE A 443 20.46 -12.56 -2.96
N VAL A 444 19.69 -12.86 -4.02
CA VAL A 444 19.97 -13.98 -4.91
C VAL A 444 20.75 -13.49 -6.12
N THR A 445 22.06 -13.74 -6.07
CA THR A 445 23.06 -13.50 -7.13
C THR A 445 23.26 -14.76 -7.97
#